data_AF-D0NE90-F1
#
_entry.id   AF-D0NE90-F1
#
_cell.length_a   1.000
_cell.length_b   1.000
_cell.length_c   1.000
_cell.angle_alpha   90.00
_cell.angle_beta   90.00
_cell.angle_gamma   90.00
#
_symmetry.space_group_name_H-M   'P 1'
#
loop_
_entity.id
_entity.type
_entity.pdbx_description
1 polymer ?
#
loop_
_entity_poly.entity_id
_entity_poly.type
_entity_poly.pdbx_seq_one_letter_code
_entity_poly.pdbx_strand_id
1 'polypeptide(L)'
;MAYPQTISDGRTCVSCFSPAASQSILHAVPCGHVFCESCIFKRCSLALKDRTLIPAHCCGLEFPTEYVKEALGSVNFTTYSRFLHDRQWKGTTLRSDVQYAAMVKRIGGMQCPRCGVGVTKISGCETMTCLCGNQFLYLY
;
A
#
# COMPACT_ATOMS: atom_id res chain seq x y z
N MET A 1 9.17 16.02 4.83
CA MET A 1 8.36 16.44 3.66
C MET A 1 9.14 16.04 2.42
N ALA A 2 8.75 14.98 1.72
CA ALA A 2 9.38 14.58 0.45
C ALA A 2 8.34 14.80 -0.65
N TYR A 3 8.63 15.78 -1.49
CA TYR A 3 7.82 16.26 -2.61
C TYR A 3 7.79 15.20 -3.74
N PRO A 4 6.70 15.08 -4.52
CA PRO A 4 6.58 14.10 -5.59
C PRO A 4 7.71 14.29 -6.60
N GLN A 5 8.54 13.25 -6.76
CA GLN A 5 9.59 13.22 -7.78
C GLN A 5 8.91 13.04 -9.14
N THR A 6 8.63 14.13 -9.83
CA THR A 6 8.26 14.12 -11.26
C THR A 6 9.50 13.71 -12.05
N ILE A 7 9.73 12.40 -12.18
CA ILE A 7 10.82 11.87 -13.01
C ILE A 7 10.28 11.69 -14.43
N SER A 8 10.71 12.59 -15.31
CA SER A 8 10.57 12.48 -16.76
C SER A 8 11.56 11.44 -17.29
N ASP A 9 11.29 10.18 -17.02
CA ASP A 9 11.85 9.04 -17.78
C ASP A 9 10.69 8.42 -18.54
N GLY A 10 10.93 7.81 -19.71
CA GLY A 10 9.92 7.18 -20.57
C GLY A 10 9.14 5.99 -19.98
N ARG A 11 8.89 5.98 -18.67
CA ARG A 11 8.01 5.06 -17.96
C ARG A 11 6.58 5.24 -18.48
N THR A 12 5.97 4.13 -18.90
CA THR A 12 4.58 4.05 -19.36
C THR A 12 3.70 3.52 -18.24
N CYS A 13 2.44 3.92 -18.20
CA CYS A 13 1.49 3.33 -17.25
C CYS A 13 1.36 1.82 -17.51
N VAL A 14 1.55 0.98 -16.49
CA VAL A 14 1.52 -0.48 -16.64
C VAL A 14 0.12 -1.02 -17.01
N SER A 15 -0.94 -0.23 -16.81
CA SER A 15 -2.31 -0.66 -17.08
C SER A 15 -2.84 -0.27 -18.45
N CYS A 16 -2.47 0.89 -19.00
CA CYS A 16 -2.94 1.35 -20.30
C CYS A 16 -1.83 1.50 -21.35
N PHE A 17 -0.57 1.31 -20.95
CA PHE A 17 0.62 1.46 -21.78
C PHE A 17 0.79 2.85 -22.40
N SER A 18 0.00 3.84 -21.97
CA SER A 18 0.13 5.21 -22.44
C SER A 18 1.40 5.86 -21.87
N PRO A 19 2.13 6.63 -22.68
CA PRO A 19 3.35 7.31 -22.26
C PRO A 19 3.05 8.50 -21.34
N ALA A 20 4.00 8.81 -20.45
CA ALA A 20 3.94 9.97 -19.57
C ALA A 20 3.71 11.29 -20.33
N ALA A 21 4.19 11.42 -21.58
CA ALA A 21 3.95 12.60 -22.41
C ALA A 21 2.45 12.91 -22.67
N SER A 22 1.57 11.91 -22.52
CA SER A 22 0.12 12.04 -22.67
C SER A 22 -0.65 12.13 -21.35
N GLN A 23 0.03 12.11 -20.20
CA GLN A 23 -0.56 12.05 -18.86
C GLN A 23 0.15 13.02 -17.92
N SER A 24 -0.61 13.79 -17.15
CA SER A 24 -0.08 14.87 -16.31
C SER A 24 0.92 14.35 -15.25
N ILE A 25 0.65 13.19 -14.63
CA ILE A 25 1.45 12.60 -13.56
C ILE A 25 1.34 11.06 -13.61
N LEU A 26 2.47 10.36 -13.41
CA LEU A 26 2.52 8.93 -13.15
C LEU A 26 2.91 8.67 -11.69
N HIS A 27 2.16 7.80 -11.02
CA HIS A 27 2.39 7.43 -9.62
C HIS A 27 3.09 6.07 -9.54
N ALA A 28 4.25 6.03 -8.89
CA ALA A 28 4.91 4.77 -8.54
C ALA A 28 4.24 4.16 -7.30
N VAL A 29 3.76 2.93 -7.42
CA VAL A 29 3.15 2.17 -6.31
C VAL A 29 4.21 1.34 -5.57
N PRO A 30 3.93 0.79 -4.37
CA PRO A 30 4.94 0.14 -3.53
C PRO A 30 5.70 -1.04 -4.15
N CYS A 31 5.14 -1.70 -5.17
CA CYS A 31 5.83 -2.76 -5.91
C CYS A 31 6.81 -2.24 -6.99
N GLY A 32 6.89 -0.93 -7.22
CA GLY A 32 7.76 -0.29 -8.20
C GLY A 32 7.11 -0.01 -9.56
N HIS A 33 5.94 -0.58 -9.84
CA HIS A 33 5.18 -0.26 -11.05
C HIS A 33 4.62 1.17 -11.03
N VAL A 34 4.40 1.73 -12.22
CA VAL A 34 3.84 3.08 -12.37
C VAL A 34 2.44 3.06 -13.00
N PHE A 35 1.56 3.94 -12.53
CA PHE A 35 0.20 4.07 -13.02
C PHE A 35 -0.15 5.54 -13.28
N CYS A 36 -0.95 5.82 -14.30
CA CYS A 36 -1.61 7.11 -14.43
C CYS A 36 -2.84 7.18 -13.52
N GLU A 37 -3.24 8.41 -13.16
CA GLU A 37 -4.38 8.68 -12.29
C GLU A 37 -5.67 8.01 -12.78
N SER A 38 -5.95 8.07 -14.10
CA SER A 38 -7.15 7.46 -14.68
C SER A 38 -7.20 5.93 -14.54
N CYS A 39 -6.04 5.26 -14.56
CA CYS A 39 -5.95 3.83 -14.32
C CYS A 39 -6.10 3.48 -12.83
N ILE A 40 -5.59 4.32 -11.93
CA ILE A 40 -5.84 4.18 -10.49
C ILE A 40 -7.34 4.32 -10.22
N PHE A 41 -7.99 5.37 -10.77
CA PHE A 41 -9.43 5.59 -10.67
C PHE A 41 -10.24 4.38 -11.15
N LYS A 42 -9.93 3.82 -12.33
CA LYS A 42 -10.62 2.63 -12.87
C LYS A 42 -10.51 1.44 -11.92
N ARG A 43 -9.31 1.15 -11.39
CA ARG A 43 -9.12 0.04 -10.45
C ARG A 43 -9.89 0.26 -9.14
N CYS A 44 -9.81 1.46 -8.57
CA CYS A 44 -10.48 1.79 -7.32
C CYS A 44 -12.01 1.85 -7.47
N SER A 45 -12.53 2.33 -8.61
CA SER A 45 -13.96 2.40 -8.87
C SER A 45 -14.61 1.03 -9.09
N LEU A 46 -13.88 0.05 -9.64
CA LEU A 46 -14.34 -1.35 -9.64
C LEU A 46 -14.52 -1.87 -8.22
N ALA A 47 -13.61 -1.51 -7.32
CA ALA A 47 -13.67 -1.89 -5.92
C ALA A 47 -14.87 -1.28 -5.17
N LEU A 48 -15.40 -0.15 -5.65
CA LEU A 48 -16.65 0.43 -5.12
C LEU A 48 -17.89 -0.40 -5.49
N LYS A 49 -17.82 -1.17 -6.60
CA LYS A 49 -18.90 -2.04 -7.06
C LYS A 49 -18.78 -3.45 -6.49
N ASP A 50 -17.55 -3.95 -6.39
CA ASP A 50 -17.24 -5.26 -5.85
C ASP A 50 -16.24 -5.13 -4.69
N ARG A 51 -16.75 -5.34 -3.47
CA ARG A 51 -15.97 -5.20 -2.23
C ARG A 51 -14.84 -6.22 -2.12
N THR A 52 -14.89 -7.33 -2.86
CA THR A 52 -13.80 -8.32 -2.87
C THR A 52 -12.50 -7.78 -3.49
N LEU A 53 -12.60 -6.70 -4.27
CA LEU A 53 -11.48 -6.03 -4.91
C LEU A 53 -10.84 -4.94 -4.04
N ILE A 54 -11.29 -4.79 -2.78
CA ILE A 54 -10.72 -3.83 -1.82
C ILE A 54 -9.73 -4.56 -0.91
N PRO A 55 -8.46 -4.13 -0.84
CA PRO A 55 -7.87 -2.95 -1.47
C PRO A 55 -7.54 -3.14 -2.94
N ALA A 56 -7.61 -2.03 -3.68
CA ALA A 56 -6.95 -1.94 -4.97
C ALA A 56 -5.45 -2.13 -4.74
N HIS A 57 -4.84 -3.05 -5.49
CA HIS A 57 -3.45 -3.44 -5.29
C HIS A 57 -2.75 -3.71 -6.63
N CYS A 58 -1.43 -3.79 -6.59
CA CYS A 58 -0.60 -4.29 -7.67
C CYS A 58 0.45 -5.24 -7.08
N CYS A 59 0.62 -6.42 -7.68
CA CYS A 59 1.55 -7.45 -7.19
C CYS A 59 1.31 -7.84 -5.72
N GLY A 60 0.05 -7.78 -5.27
CA GLY A 60 -0.34 -8.05 -3.88
C GLY A 60 -0.07 -6.91 -2.88
N LEU A 61 0.50 -5.77 -3.32
CA LEU A 61 0.72 -4.59 -2.47
C LEU A 61 -0.38 -3.54 -2.69
N GLU A 62 -1.00 -3.09 -1.59
CA GLU A 62 -2.06 -2.08 -1.62
C GLU A 62 -1.58 -0.77 -2.26
N PHE A 63 -2.49 -0.11 -2.98
CA PHE A 63 -2.26 1.27 -3.38
C PHE A 63 -2.26 2.20 -2.16
N PRO A 64 -1.32 3.17 -2.08
CA PRO A 64 -1.33 4.18 -1.03
C PRO A 64 -2.65 4.94 -1.00
N THR A 65 -3.16 5.16 0.21
CA THR A 65 -4.44 5.85 0.46
C THR A 65 -4.51 7.21 -0.21
N GLU A 66 -3.41 7.97 -0.22
CA GLU A 66 -3.34 9.28 -0.85
C GLU A 66 -3.60 9.20 -2.36
N TYR A 67 -3.02 8.22 -3.06
CA TYR A 67 -3.25 8.04 -4.50
C TYR A 67 -4.70 7.65 -4.80
N VAL A 68 -5.30 6.84 -3.93
CA VAL A 68 -6.71 6.45 -4.04
C VAL A 68 -7.61 7.65 -3.82
N LYS A 69 -7.30 8.50 -2.84
CA LYS A 69 -8.05 9.71 -2.52
C LYS A 69 -7.97 10.75 -3.64
N GLU A 70 -6.78 10.99 -4.17
CA GLU A 70 -6.54 11.85 -5.34
C GLU A 70 -7.38 11.35 -6.53
N ALA A 71 -7.26 10.07 -6.89
CA ALA A 71 -7.92 9.52 -8.07
C ALA A 71 -9.46 9.47 -7.95
N LEU A 72 -10.01 9.08 -6.79
CA LEU A 72 -11.47 8.91 -6.61
C LEU A 72 -12.22 10.22 -6.32
N GLY A 73 -11.54 11.22 -5.77
CA GLY A 73 -12.17 12.39 -5.17
C GLY A 73 -12.88 12.08 -3.84
N SER A 74 -13.27 13.13 -3.11
CA SER A 74 -13.72 13.05 -1.71
C SER A 74 -14.94 12.15 -1.48
N VAL A 75 -15.94 12.21 -2.35
CA VAL A 75 -17.21 11.48 -2.18
C VAL A 75 -17.01 9.97 -2.32
N ASN A 76 -16.38 9.54 -3.42
CA ASN A 76 -16.11 8.13 -3.67
C ASN A 76 -15.08 7.57 -2.68
N PHE A 77 -14.09 8.39 -2.29
CA PHE A 77 -13.10 8.01 -1.29
C PHE A 77 -13.72 7.78 0.09
N THR A 78 -14.78 8.48 0.46
CA THR A 78 -15.50 8.23 1.73
C THR A 78 -16.08 6.81 1.76
N THR A 79 -16.76 6.41 0.67
CA THR A 79 -17.29 5.04 0.54
C THR A 79 -16.17 4.00 0.51
N TYR A 80 -15.10 4.27 -0.25
CA TYR A 80 -13.93 3.41 -0.31
C TYR A 80 -13.30 3.21 1.07
N SER A 81 -13.11 4.30 1.83
CA SER A 81 -12.53 4.27 3.17
C SER A 81 -13.37 3.46 4.15
N ARG A 82 -14.70 3.59 4.10
CA ARG A 82 -15.60 2.74 4.89
C ARG A 82 -15.36 1.25 4.58
N PHE A 83 -15.31 0.89 3.29
CA PHE A 83 -15.02 -0.48 2.90
C PHE A 83 -13.61 -0.94 3.31
N LEU A 84 -12.62 -0.04 3.37
CA LEU A 84 -11.29 -0.35 3.92
C LEU A 84 -11.31 -0.62 5.43
N HIS A 85 -12.18 0.05 6.18
CA HIS A 85 -12.33 -0.12 7.63
C HIS A 85 -13.15 -1.36 8.00
N ASP A 86 -14.16 -1.71 7.19
CA ASP A 86 -14.99 -2.91 7.40
C ASP A 86 -14.19 -4.21 7.19
N ARG A 87 -12.96 -4.12 6.66
CA ARG A 87 -12.05 -5.26 6.45
C ARG A 87 -11.54 -5.79 7.79
N GLN A 88 -11.34 -7.10 7.87
CA GLN A 88 -10.46 -7.64 8.89
C GLN A 88 -9.02 -7.16 8.63
N TRP A 89 -8.53 -6.30 9.51
CA TRP A 89 -7.19 -5.67 9.46
C TRP A 89 -6.04 -6.69 9.31
N LYS A 90 -6.27 -7.96 9.67
CA LYS A 90 -5.34 -9.09 9.54
C LYS A 90 -4.83 -9.35 8.11
N GLY A 91 -5.47 -8.76 7.09
CA GLY A 91 -5.09 -8.90 5.68
C GLY A 91 -4.29 -7.74 5.09
N THR A 92 -3.93 -6.70 5.86
CA THR A 92 -3.26 -5.55 5.23
C THR A 92 -1.88 -5.91 4.70
N THR A 93 -1.60 -5.50 3.46
CA THR A 93 -0.28 -5.60 2.81
C THR A 93 0.34 -4.23 2.57
N LEU A 94 -0.18 -3.20 3.23
CA LEU A 94 0.37 -1.86 3.14
C LEU A 94 1.78 -1.85 3.72
N ARG A 95 2.77 -1.50 2.89
CA ARG A 95 4.13 -1.24 3.39
C ARG A 95 4.09 0.01 4.26
N SER A 96 4.48 -0.15 5.52
CA SER A 96 4.67 1.00 6.42
C SER A 96 5.79 1.90 5.90
N ASP A 97 5.71 3.19 6.23
CA ASP A 97 6.72 4.16 5.82
C ASP A 97 8.08 3.96 6.53
N VAL A 98 9.09 4.67 6.02
CA VAL A 98 10.48 4.62 6.54
C VAL A 98 10.56 5.07 8.00
N GLN A 99 9.70 6.00 8.42
CA GLN A 99 9.72 6.56 9.77
C GLN A 99 9.19 5.54 10.78
N TYR A 100 8.09 4.87 10.45
CA TYR A 100 7.54 3.77 11.22
C TYR A 100 8.53 2.61 11.30
N ALA A 101 9.13 2.22 10.18
CA ALA A 101 10.16 1.17 10.16
C ALA A 101 11.35 1.51 11.06
N ALA A 102 11.82 2.77 11.05
CA ALA A 102 12.90 3.23 11.91
C ALA A 102 12.50 3.24 13.39
N MET A 103 11.26 3.63 13.70
CA MET A 103 10.72 3.62 15.06
C MET A 103 10.65 2.20 15.61
N VAL A 104 10.14 1.24 14.83
CA VAL A 104 10.07 -0.17 15.20
C VAL A 104 11.47 -0.72 15.50
N LYS A 105 12.46 -0.43 14.65
CA LYS A 105 13.86 -0.82 14.91
C LYS A 105 14.42 -0.18 16.18
N ARG A 106 14.14 1.11 16.42
CA ARG A 106 14.66 1.84 17.60
C ARG A 106 14.19 1.24 18.92
N ILE A 107 12.97 0.70 18.97
CA ILE A 107 12.45 0.03 20.17
C ILE A 107 12.86 -1.45 20.26
N GLY A 108 13.80 -1.91 19.43
CA GLY A 108 14.21 -3.32 19.35
C GLY A 108 13.16 -4.24 18.71
N GLY A 109 12.18 -3.65 18.00
CA GLY A 109 11.12 -4.33 17.29
C GLY A 109 11.53 -4.79 15.89
N MET A 110 10.80 -5.76 15.35
CA MET A 110 10.88 -6.21 13.95
C MET A 110 9.52 -6.05 13.27
N GLN A 111 9.49 -5.57 12.02
CA GLN A 111 8.24 -5.53 11.25
C GLN A 111 7.88 -6.92 10.73
N CYS A 112 6.61 -7.29 10.87
CA CYS A 112 6.06 -8.49 10.25
C CYS A 112 6.30 -8.44 8.73
N PRO A 113 6.98 -9.44 8.13
CA PRO A 113 7.27 -9.45 6.69
C PRO A 113 6.03 -9.43 5.79
N ARG A 114 4.87 -9.86 6.32
CA ARG A 114 3.62 -9.94 5.59
C ARG A 114 2.79 -8.65 5.65
N CYS A 115 2.55 -8.13 6.85
CA CYS A 115 1.63 -6.99 7.04
C CYS A 115 2.31 -5.68 7.49
N GLY A 116 3.62 -5.67 7.71
CA GLY A 116 4.38 -4.47 8.07
C GLY A 116 4.22 -3.98 9.51
N VAL A 117 3.26 -4.50 10.28
CA VAL A 117 3.08 -4.15 11.71
C VAL A 117 4.34 -4.48 12.50
N GLY A 118 4.77 -3.54 13.35
CA GLY A 118 5.86 -3.75 14.29
C GLY A 118 5.49 -4.78 15.36
N VAL A 119 6.36 -5.77 15.53
CA VAL A 119 6.26 -6.82 16.53
C VAL A 119 7.45 -6.67 17.47
N THR A 120 7.21 -6.70 18.77
CA THR A 120 8.26 -6.75 19.80
C THR A 120 8.25 -8.11 20.47
N LYS A 121 9.43 -8.59 20.82
CA LYS A 121 9.59 -9.83 21.59
C LYS A 121 9.75 -9.48 23.07
N ILE A 122 8.90 -10.05 23.91
CA ILE A 122 9.01 -9.91 25.38
C ILE A 122 9.90 -11.02 25.99
N SER A 123 9.77 -12.26 25.52
CA SER A 123 10.53 -13.43 25.97
C SER A 123 10.21 -14.64 25.07
N GLY A 124 11.05 -15.69 25.09
CA GLY A 124 10.74 -16.99 24.48
C GLY A 124 11.39 -17.26 23.13
N CYS A 125 10.72 -18.07 22.30
CA CYS A 125 11.22 -18.54 21.00
C CYS A 125 11.42 -17.40 19.99
N GLU A 126 12.36 -17.57 19.06
CA GLU A 126 12.54 -16.62 17.94
C GLU A 126 11.47 -16.78 16.86
N THR A 127 10.78 -17.92 16.80
CA THR A 127 9.64 -18.11 15.89
C THR A 127 8.40 -17.42 16.47
N MET A 128 8.11 -16.22 15.99
CA MET A 128 7.02 -15.39 16.45
C MET A 128 5.81 -15.50 15.52
N THR A 129 4.61 -15.30 16.07
CA THR A 129 3.36 -15.22 15.30
C THR A 129 2.82 -13.81 15.38
N CYS A 130 2.72 -13.11 14.24
CA CYS A 130 2.07 -11.81 14.18
C CYS A 130 0.56 -11.97 14.43
N LEU A 131 -0.10 -10.93 14.92
CA LEU A 131 -1.56 -10.89 15.07
C LEU A 131 -2.31 -11.10 13.71
N CYS A 132 -1.65 -10.86 12.57
CA CYS A 132 -2.16 -11.18 11.23
C CYS A 132 -2.11 -12.68 10.88
N GLY A 133 -1.57 -13.52 11.76
CA GLY A 133 -1.39 -14.97 11.58
C GLY A 133 -0.07 -15.38 10.94
N ASN A 134 0.75 -14.44 10.47
CA ASN A 134 2.04 -14.77 9.85
C ASN A 134 3.05 -15.26 10.90
N GLN A 135 3.60 -16.45 10.69
CA GLN A 135 4.75 -16.94 11.46
C GLN A 135 6.05 -16.54 10.78
N PHE A 136 7.01 -16.05 11.55
CA PHE A 136 8.31 -15.61 11.04
C PHE A 136 9.38 -15.67 12.13
N LEU A 137 10.64 -15.74 11.70
CA LEU A 137 11.79 -15.68 12.59
C LEU A 137 12.09 -14.23 12.98
N TYR A 138 12.23 -13.98 14.26
CA TYR A 138 12.60 -12.69 14.82
C TYR A 138 14.12 -12.52 14.73
N LEU A 139 14.58 -11.83 13.68
CA LEU A 139 16.00 -11.54 13.46
C LEU A 139 16.25 -10.08 13.84
N TYR A 140 17.17 -9.89 14.80
CA TYR A 140 17.57 -8.58 15.36
C TYR A 140 18.40 -7.75 14.39
#